data_AF-A0A7C2RID6-F1
#
_entry.id   AF-A0A7C2RID6-F1
#
_cell.length_a   1.000
_cell.length_b   1.000
_cell.length_c   1.000
_cell.angle_alpha   90.00
_cell.angle_beta   90.00
_cell.angle_gamma   90.00
#
_symmetry.space_group_name_H-M   'P 1'
#
loop_
_entity.id
_entity.type
_entity.pdbx_description
1 polymer ?
#
loop_
_entity_poly.entity_id
_entity_poly.type
_entity_poly.pdbx_seq_one_letter_code
_entity_poly.pdbx_strand_id
1 'polypeptide(L)'
;MADNTTQQIAALNEKVDTILEYVNQQRLKSQSLDDLIADVSIVGKDVYDSTVKALDEHEVVIDPDRLRELGIRLAQNIGNFSSILDTLGSVLDLMRDAGPIANEMIIDATTKLHAFEQKGYFAFIKEFGQIIDNIITHYSVEDVRLLADNVVTIMDTVKNLTQPEVLKSVDNAVKVFASMETEDIPQYSLFRVMREMNKPEMKKALGFLVTFMRNLSRDERHS
;
A
#
# COMPACT_ATOMS: atom_id res chain seq x y z
N MET A 1 25.86 -44.80 -48.28
CA MET A 1 25.50 -44.92 -46.85
C MET A 1 26.68 -44.70 -45.90
N ALA A 2 27.94 -44.87 -46.32
CA ALA A 2 29.11 -44.64 -45.45
C ALA A 2 29.44 -43.15 -45.17
N ASP A 3 29.17 -42.23 -46.11
CA ASP A 3 29.53 -40.81 -45.95
C ASP A 3 28.75 -40.08 -44.86
N ASN A 4 27.46 -40.41 -44.69
CA ASN A 4 26.62 -39.73 -43.71
C ASN A 4 27.03 -40.09 -42.27
N THR A 5 27.46 -41.34 -42.03
CA THR A 5 27.95 -41.79 -40.74
C THR A 5 29.27 -41.10 -40.36
N THR A 6 30.18 -40.93 -41.32
CA THR A 6 31.47 -40.25 -41.08
C THR A 6 31.27 -38.75 -40.80
N GLN A 7 30.34 -38.09 -41.50
CA GLN A 7 29.98 -36.70 -41.22
C GLN A 7 29.30 -36.53 -39.86
N GLN A 8 28.44 -37.47 -39.46
CA GLN A 8 27.82 -37.45 -38.13
C GLN A 8 28.85 -37.64 -37.01
N ILE A 9 29.84 -38.52 -37.19
CA ILE A 9 30.92 -38.73 -36.22
C ILE A 9 31.80 -37.48 -36.11
N ALA A 10 32.12 -36.81 -37.22
CA ALA A 10 32.88 -35.57 -37.20
C ALA A 10 32.14 -34.45 -36.46
N ALA A 11 30.84 -34.28 -36.73
CA ALA A 11 30.00 -33.31 -36.02
C ALA A 11 29.80 -33.66 -34.54
N LEU A 12 29.85 -34.95 -34.17
CA LEU A 12 29.76 -35.39 -32.78
C LEU A 12 31.06 -35.08 -32.02
N ASN A 13 32.22 -35.32 -32.64
CA ASN A 13 33.51 -34.99 -32.05
C ASN A 13 33.65 -33.49 -31.78
N GLU A 14 33.25 -32.64 -32.73
CA GLU A 14 33.26 -31.18 -32.53
C GLU A 14 32.36 -30.74 -31.36
N LYS A 15 31.19 -31.37 -31.21
CA LYS A 15 30.29 -31.12 -30.07
C LYS A 15 30.86 -31.63 -28.75
N VAL A 16 31.51 -32.79 -28.75
CA VAL A 16 32.17 -33.35 -27.56
C VAL A 16 33.34 -32.46 -27.14
N ASP A 17 34.12 -31.95 -28.08
CA ASP A 17 35.22 -31.02 -27.80
C ASP A 17 34.68 -29.69 -27.23
N THR A 18 33.58 -29.17 -27.79
CA THR A 18 32.92 -27.96 -27.27
C THR A 18 32.39 -28.17 -25.84
N ILE A 19 31.80 -29.33 -25.55
CA ILE A 19 31.31 -29.67 -24.21
C ILE A 19 32.48 -29.86 -23.24
N LEU A 20 33.57 -30.51 -23.67
CA LEU A 20 34.77 -30.69 -22.87
C LEU A 20 35.41 -29.34 -22.50
N GLU A 21 35.50 -28.42 -23.45
CA GLU A 21 35.97 -27.04 -23.23
C GLU A 21 35.12 -26.33 -22.17
N TYR A 22 33.79 -26.42 -22.31
CA TYR A 22 32.84 -25.78 -21.39
C TYR A 22 32.90 -26.39 -19.98
N VAL A 23 33.01 -27.72 -19.88
CA VAL A 23 33.15 -28.44 -18.61
C VAL A 23 34.48 -28.11 -17.93
N ASN A 24 35.55 -27.95 -18.70
CA ASN A 24 36.88 -27.60 -18.16
C ASN A 24 36.89 -26.17 -17.62
N GLN A 25 36.29 -25.21 -18.34
CA GLN A 25 36.11 -23.84 -17.83
C GLN A 25 35.24 -23.78 -16.57
N GLN A 26 34.19 -24.60 -16.49
CA GLN A 26 33.35 -24.69 -15.29
C GLN A 26 34.12 -25.26 -14.10
N ARG A 27 34.99 -26.27 -14.33
CA ARG A 27 35.85 -26.84 -13.29
C ARG A 27 36.84 -25.81 -12.73
N LEU A 28 37.46 -25.01 -13.59
CA LEU A 28 38.41 -23.96 -13.18
C LEU A 28 37.75 -22.89 -12.30
N LYS A 29 36.49 -22.51 -12.58
CA LYS A 29 35.72 -21.59 -11.73
C LYS A 29 35.42 -22.16 -10.35
N SER A 30 35.08 -23.45 -10.25
CA SER A 30 34.90 -24.10 -8.94
C SER A 30 36.21 -24.13 -8.14
N GLN A 31 37.33 -24.38 -8.82
CA GLN A 31 38.64 -24.46 -8.17
C GLN A 31 39.11 -23.10 -7.63
N SER A 32 38.83 -21.99 -8.31
CA SER A 32 39.12 -20.64 -7.79
C SER A 32 38.25 -20.23 -6.60
N LEU A 33 37.04 -20.79 -6.48
CA LEU A 33 36.19 -20.56 -5.30
C LEU A 33 36.73 -21.29 -4.07
N ASP A 34 37.25 -22.51 -4.26
CA ASP A 34 37.86 -23.30 -3.17
C ASP A 34 39.13 -22.62 -2.63
N ASP A 35 39.97 -22.06 -3.50
CA ASP A 35 41.14 -21.27 -3.10
C ASP A 35 40.75 -19.97 -2.36
N LEU A 36 39.72 -19.27 -2.83
CA LEU A 36 39.22 -18.06 -2.16
C LEU A 36 38.68 -18.38 -0.75
N ILE A 37 38.00 -19.52 -0.58
CA ILE A 37 37.51 -19.98 0.73
C ILE A 37 38.68 -20.29 1.66
N ALA A 38 39.76 -20.89 1.14
CA ALA A 38 40.96 -21.18 1.91
C ALA A 38 41.67 -19.89 2.37
N ASP A 39 41.83 -18.90 1.49
CA ASP A 39 42.47 -17.62 1.82
C ASP A 39 41.65 -16.77 2.79
N VAL A 40 40.31 -16.77 2.67
CA VAL A 40 39.40 -16.08 3.60
C VAL A 40 39.49 -16.66 5.02
N SER A 41 39.78 -17.96 5.16
CA SER A 41 39.92 -18.59 6.49
C SER A 41 41.09 -18.04 7.31
N ILE A 42 42.14 -17.52 6.64
CA ILE A 42 43.33 -16.97 7.28
C ILE A 42 43.06 -15.54 7.78
N VAL A 43 42.39 -14.71 6.98
CA VAL A 43 42.06 -13.31 7.32
C VAL A 43 40.85 -13.20 8.27
N GLY A 44 39.96 -14.20 8.24
CA GLY A 44 38.73 -14.20 9.03
C GLY A 44 38.94 -14.12 10.55
N LYS A 45 40.08 -14.62 11.05
CA LYS A 45 40.40 -14.58 12.48
C LYS A 45 40.62 -13.16 13.00
N ASP A 46 41.34 -12.32 12.23
CA ASP A 46 41.66 -10.95 12.64
C ASP A 46 40.43 -10.03 12.50
N VAL A 47 39.59 -10.27 11.49
CA VAL A 47 38.32 -9.56 11.31
C VAL A 47 37.34 -9.93 12.42
N TYR A 48 37.30 -11.20 12.84
CA TYR A 48 36.48 -11.66 13.96
C TYR A 48 36.85 -10.95 15.26
N ASP A 49 38.13 -10.92 15.62
CA ASP A 49 38.60 -10.29 16.86
C ASP A 49 38.30 -8.76 16.88
N SER A 50 38.43 -8.10 15.74
CA SER A 50 38.09 -6.67 15.59
C SER A 50 36.57 -6.41 15.65
N THR A 51 35.78 -7.26 15.00
CA THR A 51 34.32 -7.14 14.92
C THR A 51 33.68 -7.41 16.28
N VAL A 52 34.12 -8.45 17.01
CA VAL A 52 33.65 -8.72 18.39
C VAL A 52 33.92 -7.52 19.30
N LYS A 53 35.09 -6.88 19.17
CA LYS A 53 35.45 -5.70 19.97
C LYS A 53 34.59 -4.46 19.65
N ALA A 54 34.17 -4.27 18.40
CA ALA A 54 33.30 -3.17 17.98
C ALA A 54 31.80 -3.44 18.26
N LEU A 55 31.38 -4.71 18.27
CA LEU A 55 30.00 -5.12 18.53
C LEU A 55 29.66 -5.21 20.03
N ASP A 56 30.65 -5.50 20.88
CA ASP A 56 30.53 -5.38 22.35
C ASP A 56 30.14 -3.94 22.77
N GLU A 57 30.47 -2.95 21.94
CA GLU A 57 30.15 -1.53 22.13
C GLU A 57 28.70 -1.17 21.73
N HIS A 58 27.96 -2.08 21.05
CA HIS A 58 26.62 -1.81 20.49
C HIS A 58 25.57 -2.94 20.71
N GLU A 59 25.80 -3.93 21.59
CA GLU A 59 24.89 -5.05 21.89
C GLU A 59 24.36 -5.84 20.66
N VAL A 60 25.10 -5.86 19.55
CA VAL A 60 24.70 -6.62 18.37
C VAL A 60 25.28 -8.04 18.46
N VAL A 61 24.46 -8.99 18.90
CA VAL A 61 24.83 -10.42 18.95
C VAL A 61 24.85 -10.98 17.53
N ILE A 62 26.04 -11.08 16.94
CA ILE A 62 26.22 -11.76 15.66
C ILE A 62 26.54 -13.24 15.91
N ASP A 63 25.62 -14.10 15.47
CA ASP A 63 25.77 -15.55 15.51
C ASP A 63 26.82 -16.03 14.47
N PRO A 64 27.95 -16.63 14.90
CA PRO A 64 29.02 -17.07 14.02
C PRO A 64 28.58 -18.07 12.94
N ASP A 65 27.62 -18.93 13.27
CA ASP A 65 27.13 -19.94 12.32
C ASP A 65 26.31 -19.30 11.19
N ARG A 66 25.55 -18.24 11.51
CA ARG A 66 24.80 -17.46 10.51
C ARG A 66 25.71 -16.63 9.61
N LEU A 67 26.80 -16.07 10.14
CA LEU A 67 27.80 -15.38 9.33
C LEU A 67 28.47 -16.30 8.33
N ARG A 68 28.83 -17.52 8.77
CA ARG A 68 29.41 -18.53 7.88
C ARG A 68 28.43 -18.92 6.78
N GLU A 69 27.17 -19.17 7.12
CA GLU A 69 26.13 -19.48 6.14
C GLU A 69 25.92 -18.33 5.14
N LEU A 70 25.90 -17.08 5.61
CA LEU A 70 25.83 -15.91 4.76
C LEU A 70 27.04 -15.83 3.82
N GLY A 71 28.26 -16.06 4.32
CA GLY A 71 29.48 -16.09 3.50
C GLY A 71 29.44 -17.17 2.42
N ILE A 72 28.96 -18.36 2.75
CA ILE A 72 28.78 -19.46 1.78
C ILE A 72 27.72 -19.08 0.73
N ARG A 73 26.57 -18.55 1.14
CA ARG A 73 25.51 -18.10 0.22
C ARG A 73 26.01 -16.98 -0.69
N LEU A 74 26.78 -16.03 -0.17
CA LEU A 74 27.41 -14.97 -0.96
C LEU A 74 28.37 -15.58 -1.99
N ALA A 75 29.29 -16.47 -1.57
CA ALA A 75 30.25 -17.13 -2.44
C ALA A 75 29.57 -17.94 -3.56
N GLN A 76 28.53 -18.71 -3.23
CA GLN A 76 27.74 -19.48 -4.19
C GLN A 76 26.99 -18.59 -5.20
N ASN A 77 26.67 -17.35 -4.81
CA ASN A 77 25.94 -16.39 -5.64
C ASN A 77 26.83 -15.31 -6.27
N ILE A 78 28.17 -15.37 -6.14
CA ILE A 78 29.10 -14.40 -6.75
C ILE A 78 28.85 -14.26 -8.26
N GLY A 79 28.51 -15.36 -8.96
CA GLY A 79 28.14 -15.32 -10.37
C GLY A 79 26.91 -14.44 -10.65
N ASN A 80 25.89 -14.53 -9.79
CA ASN A 80 24.68 -13.69 -9.89
C ASN A 80 24.99 -12.22 -9.57
N PHE A 81 25.88 -11.96 -8.61
CA PHE A 81 26.34 -10.60 -8.31
C PHE A 81 27.10 -9.99 -9.48
N SER A 82 27.97 -10.76 -10.16
CA SER A 82 28.64 -10.30 -11.38
C SER A 82 27.62 -9.88 -12.43
N SER A 83 26.60 -10.70 -12.70
CA SER A 83 25.56 -10.36 -13.67
C SER A 83 24.76 -9.10 -13.30
N ILE A 84 24.51 -8.87 -11.99
CA ILE A 84 23.88 -7.64 -11.51
C ILE A 84 24.79 -6.44 -11.76
N LEU A 85 26.09 -6.55 -11.45
CA LEU A 85 27.06 -5.48 -11.66
C LEU A 85 27.24 -5.16 -13.15
N ASP A 86 27.25 -6.18 -14.01
CA ASP A 86 27.32 -6.02 -15.47
C ASP A 86 26.05 -5.34 -16.03
N THR A 87 24.89 -5.71 -15.48
CA THR A 87 23.60 -5.06 -15.82
C THR A 87 23.59 -3.61 -15.36
N LEU A 88 24.09 -3.32 -14.15
CA LEU A 88 24.22 -1.95 -13.66
C LEU A 88 25.19 -1.13 -14.50
N GLY A 89 26.33 -1.71 -14.91
CA GLY A 89 27.26 -1.09 -15.84
C GLY A 89 26.59 -0.75 -17.17
N SER A 90 25.85 -1.69 -17.75
CA SER A 90 25.12 -1.50 -19.01
C SER A 90 24.03 -0.42 -18.91
N VAL A 91 23.33 -0.34 -17.77
CA VAL A 91 22.32 0.71 -17.51
C VAL A 91 22.99 2.08 -17.35
N LEU A 92 24.13 2.15 -16.66
CA LEU A 92 24.89 3.38 -16.49
C LEU A 92 25.49 3.86 -17.81
N ASP A 93 26.00 2.95 -18.65
CA ASP A 93 26.49 3.24 -19.99
C ASP A 93 25.35 3.72 -20.89
N LEU A 94 24.17 3.08 -20.83
CA LEU A 94 22.97 3.56 -21.51
C LEU A 94 22.58 4.98 -21.06
N MET A 95 22.61 5.27 -19.76
CA MET A 95 22.33 6.63 -19.24
C MET A 95 23.36 7.65 -19.71
N ARG A 96 24.63 7.24 -19.82
CA ARG A 96 25.75 8.09 -20.26
C ARG A 96 25.68 8.37 -21.76
N ASP A 97 25.34 7.35 -22.55
CA ASP A 97 25.21 7.43 -24.01
C ASP A 97 23.89 8.11 -24.43
N ALA A 98 22.85 7.98 -23.62
CA ALA A 98 21.57 8.67 -23.80
C ALA A 98 21.53 10.08 -23.19
N GLY A 99 22.67 10.69 -22.84
CA GLY A 99 22.76 12.02 -22.22
C GLY A 99 21.84 13.11 -22.82
N PRO A 100 21.68 13.20 -24.16
CA PRO A 100 20.73 14.14 -24.76
C PRO A 100 19.24 13.81 -24.49
N ILE A 101 18.87 12.52 -24.48
CA ILE A 101 17.50 12.05 -24.23
C ILE A 101 17.17 12.15 -22.72
N ALA A 102 18.15 11.89 -21.86
CA ALA A 102 18.02 12.06 -20.42
C ALA A 102 17.66 13.50 -20.04
N ASN A 103 18.26 14.50 -20.71
CA ASN A 103 17.91 15.90 -20.50
C ASN A 103 16.45 16.20 -20.84
N GLU A 104 15.94 15.70 -21.96
CA GLU A 104 14.55 15.91 -22.37
C GLU A 104 13.59 15.23 -21.38
N MET A 105 13.88 13.99 -20.96
CA MET A 105 13.08 13.28 -19.96
C MET A 105 13.09 13.96 -18.58
N ILE A 106 14.23 14.51 -18.16
CA ILE A 106 14.34 15.26 -16.89
C ILE A 106 13.52 16.56 -16.97
N ILE A 107 13.58 17.27 -18.10
CA ILE A 107 12.80 18.50 -18.32
C ILE A 107 11.30 18.16 -18.31
N ASP A 108 10.89 17.08 -18.98
CA ASP A 108 9.50 16.64 -19.04
C ASP A 108 8.98 16.18 -17.67
N ALA A 109 9.80 15.45 -16.92
CA ALA A 109 9.50 15.04 -15.55
C ALA A 109 9.38 16.25 -14.62
N THR A 110 10.31 17.20 -14.68
CA THR A 110 10.28 18.43 -13.88
C THR A 110 9.05 19.27 -14.21
N THR A 111 8.71 19.38 -15.50
CA THR A 111 7.52 20.11 -15.95
C THR A 111 6.24 19.44 -15.46
N LYS A 112 6.14 18.11 -15.49
CA LYS A 112 5.00 17.37 -14.94
C LYS A 112 4.89 17.50 -13.42
N LEU A 113 6.01 17.39 -12.71
CA LEU A 113 6.06 17.58 -11.26
C LEU A 113 5.64 18.99 -10.87
N HIS A 114 6.12 20.00 -11.60
CA HIS A 114 5.70 21.39 -11.38
C HIS A 114 4.22 21.62 -11.69
N ALA A 115 3.68 20.99 -12.74
CA ALA A 115 2.25 21.02 -13.02
C ALA A 115 1.42 20.33 -11.92
N PHE A 116 1.94 19.28 -11.30
CA PHE A 116 1.29 18.60 -10.17
C PHE A 116 1.33 19.47 -8.92
N GLU A 117 2.44 20.14 -8.66
CA GLU A 117 2.58 21.13 -7.61
C GLU A 117 1.62 22.31 -7.78
N GLN A 118 1.56 22.91 -8.98
CA GLN A 118 0.63 24.02 -9.27
C GLN A 118 -0.84 23.63 -9.11
N LYS A 119 -1.19 22.39 -9.49
CA LYS A 119 -2.55 21.86 -9.30
C LYS A 119 -2.83 21.44 -7.85
N GLY A 120 -1.85 21.55 -6.95
CA GLY A 120 -2.01 21.26 -5.53
C GLY A 120 -2.01 19.78 -5.17
N TYR A 121 -1.57 18.87 -6.06
CA TYR A 121 -1.55 17.42 -5.77
C TYR A 121 -0.70 17.08 -4.54
N PHE A 122 0.45 17.74 -4.38
CA PHE A 122 1.32 17.50 -3.22
C PHE A 122 0.68 17.99 -1.91
N ALA A 123 0.01 19.14 -1.95
CA ALA A 123 -0.75 19.64 -0.80
C ALA A 123 -1.90 18.68 -0.46
N PHE A 124 -2.66 18.24 -1.46
CA PHE A 124 -3.74 17.27 -1.27
C PHE A 124 -3.26 15.96 -0.65
N ILE A 125 -2.17 15.36 -1.17
CA ILE A 125 -1.60 14.12 -0.63
C ILE A 125 -1.13 14.33 0.82
N LYS A 126 -0.50 15.48 1.12
CA LYS A 126 -0.05 15.82 2.47
C LYS A 126 -1.23 15.92 3.44
N GLU A 127 -2.27 16.65 3.08
CA GLU A 127 -3.48 16.79 3.92
C GLU A 127 -4.21 15.45 4.06
N PHE A 128 -4.30 14.66 2.98
CA PHE A 128 -4.88 13.33 3.03
C PHE A 128 -4.09 12.39 3.95
N GLY A 129 -2.75 12.49 3.96
CA GLY A 129 -1.90 11.79 4.91
C GLY A 129 -2.20 12.14 6.36
N GLN A 130 -2.44 13.42 6.68
CA GLN A 130 -2.85 13.84 8.03
C GLN A 130 -4.21 13.27 8.43
N ILE A 131 -5.15 13.18 7.48
CA ILE A 131 -6.45 12.53 7.73
C ILE A 131 -6.25 11.05 8.07
N ILE A 132 -5.44 10.33 7.29
CA ILE A 132 -5.11 8.91 7.56
C ILE A 132 -4.42 8.76 8.93
N ASP A 133 -3.45 9.61 9.24
CA ASP A 133 -2.72 9.56 10.51
C ASP A 133 -3.64 9.79 11.72
N ASN A 134 -4.55 10.77 11.62
CA ASN A 134 -5.57 11.00 12.63
C ASN A 134 -6.51 9.80 12.79
N ILE A 135 -6.89 9.15 11.68
CA ILE A 135 -7.73 7.95 11.71
C ILE A 135 -6.98 6.81 12.39
N ILE A 136 -5.74 6.50 12.00
CA ILE A 136 -4.97 5.38 12.58
C ILE A 136 -4.62 5.62 14.05
N THR A 137 -4.43 6.88 14.46
CA THR A 137 -4.14 7.24 15.85
C THR A 137 -5.36 7.09 16.77
N HIS A 138 -6.56 7.34 16.25
CA HIS A 138 -7.80 7.32 17.07
C HIS A 138 -8.62 6.05 16.92
N TYR A 139 -8.50 5.35 15.79
CA TYR A 139 -9.27 4.17 15.45
C TYR A 139 -8.34 2.97 15.34
N SER A 140 -8.79 1.84 15.87
CA SER A 140 -8.06 0.59 15.73
C SER A 140 -8.12 0.07 14.28
N VAL A 141 -7.22 -0.87 13.94
CA VAL A 141 -7.25 -1.54 12.63
C VAL A 141 -8.60 -2.22 12.38
N GLU A 142 -9.26 -2.69 13.43
CA GLU A 142 -10.58 -3.32 13.32
C GLU A 142 -11.67 -2.30 12.98
N ASP A 143 -11.61 -1.11 13.57
CA ASP A 143 -12.54 -0.02 13.25
C ASP A 143 -12.41 0.43 11.79
N VAL A 144 -11.18 0.47 11.27
CA VAL A 144 -10.91 0.79 9.86
C VAL A 144 -11.45 -0.30 8.92
N ARG A 145 -11.39 -1.57 9.32
CA ARG A 145 -12.00 -2.67 8.54
C ARG A 145 -13.52 -2.56 8.52
N LEU A 146 -14.14 -2.34 9.67
CA LEU A 146 -15.59 -2.12 9.75
C LEU A 146 -16.02 -0.92 8.90
N LEU A 147 -15.23 0.14 8.87
CA LEU A 147 -15.46 1.29 8.00
C LEU A 147 -15.36 0.92 6.51
N ALA A 148 -14.32 0.18 6.12
CA ALA A 148 -14.12 -0.25 4.74
C ALA A 148 -15.25 -1.16 4.26
N ASP A 149 -15.67 -2.12 5.10
CA ASP A 149 -16.76 -3.05 4.78
C ASP A 149 -18.12 -2.35 4.65
N ASN A 150 -18.31 -1.26 5.40
CA ASN A 150 -19.56 -0.48 5.41
C ASN A 150 -19.49 0.82 4.60
N VAL A 151 -18.41 1.07 3.85
CA VAL A 151 -18.18 2.35 3.17
C VAL A 151 -19.30 2.68 2.18
N VAL A 152 -19.83 1.67 1.49
CA VAL A 152 -20.95 1.82 0.54
C VAL A 152 -22.22 2.24 1.29
N THR A 153 -22.57 1.55 2.37
CA THR A 153 -23.74 1.87 3.20
C THR A 153 -23.67 3.26 3.80
N ILE A 154 -22.49 3.66 4.29
CA ILE A 154 -22.25 5.01 4.82
C ILE A 154 -22.44 6.02 3.69
N MET A 155 -21.91 5.75 2.49
CA MET A 155 -22.02 6.66 1.36
C MET A 155 -23.44 6.80 0.83
N ASP A 156 -24.20 5.71 0.78
CA ASP A 156 -25.62 5.76 0.44
C ASP A 156 -26.41 6.52 1.50
N THR A 157 -26.08 6.36 2.78
CA THR A 157 -26.70 7.11 3.87
C THR A 157 -26.41 8.61 3.74
N VAL A 158 -25.14 9.00 3.55
CA VAL A 158 -24.75 10.40 3.32
C VAL A 158 -25.48 10.96 2.10
N LYS A 159 -25.47 10.23 0.98
CA LYS A 159 -26.18 10.61 -0.24
C LYS A 159 -27.67 10.83 0.04
N ASN A 160 -28.31 9.94 0.78
CA ASN A 160 -29.71 10.04 1.16
C ASN A 160 -29.99 11.25 2.06
N LEU A 161 -29.11 11.54 3.02
CA LEU A 161 -29.22 12.71 3.89
C LEU A 161 -28.97 14.03 3.15
N THR A 162 -28.14 14.01 2.10
CA THR A 162 -27.89 15.17 1.23
C THR A 162 -28.94 15.37 0.14
N GLN A 163 -30.01 14.56 0.11
CA GLN A 163 -31.10 14.77 -0.84
C GLN A 163 -31.76 16.15 -0.59
N PRO A 164 -32.13 16.89 -1.64
CA PRO A 164 -32.71 18.23 -1.52
C PRO A 164 -33.91 18.30 -0.57
N GLU A 165 -34.75 17.27 -0.55
CA GLU A 165 -35.94 17.15 0.29
C GLU A 165 -35.59 17.08 1.78
N VAL A 166 -34.54 16.32 2.13
CA VAL A 166 -34.06 16.17 3.52
C VAL A 166 -33.40 17.46 3.98
N LEU A 167 -32.50 18.03 3.18
CA LEU A 167 -31.83 19.29 3.51
C LEU A 167 -32.84 20.43 3.72
N LYS A 168 -33.85 20.54 2.86
CA LYS A 168 -34.93 21.53 2.99
C LYS A 168 -35.76 21.30 4.26
N SER A 169 -36.00 20.05 4.64
CA SER A 169 -36.74 19.72 5.86
C SER A 169 -35.94 20.09 7.11
N VAL A 170 -34.63 19.83 7.11
CA VAL A 170 -33.71 20.24 8.18
C VAL A 170 -33.65 21.77 8.30
N ASP A 171 -33.47 22.48 7.19
CA ASP A 171 -33.45 23.96 7.17
C ASP A 171 -34.76 24.56 7.72
N ASN A 172 -35.91 24.01 7.29
CA ASN A 172 -37.21 24.43 7.82
C ASN A 172 -37.33 24.17 9.33
N ALA A 173 -36.88 23.01 9.82
CA ALA A 173 -36.94 22.67 11.24
C ALA A 173 -36.07 23.63 12.07
N VAL A 174 -34.86 23.94 11.60
CA VAL A 174 -33.96 24.91 12.25
C VAL A 174 -34.58 26.30 12.28
N LYS A 175 -35.21 26.76 11.20
CA LYS A 175 -35.92 28.04 11.15
C LYS A 175 -37.09 28.10 12.12
N VAL A 176 -37.90 27.04 12.20
CA VAL A 176 -39.02 26.95 13.15
C VAL A 176 -38.49 26.99 14.58
N PHE A 177 -37.45 26.22 14.90
CA PHE A 177 -36.83 26.22 16.22
C PHE A 177 -36.26 27.58 16.61
N ALA A 178 -35.54 28.25 15.70
CA ALA A 178 -35.01 29.59 15.94
C ALA A 178 -36.11 30.66 16.10
N SER A 179 -37.28 30.46 15.49
CA SER A 179 -38.43 31.35 15.58
C SER A 179 -39.33 31.11 16.81
N MET A 180 -39.10 30.02 17.53
CA MET A 180 -39.83 29.74 18.77
C MET A 180 -39.23 30.55 19.92
N GLU A 181 -40.05 31.41 20.54
CA GLU A 181 -39.70 32.04 21.81
C GLU A 181 -39.69 30.96 22.91
N THR A 182 -38.50 30.47 23.25
CA THR A 182 -38.31 29.37 24.21
C THR A 182 -38.54 29.77 25.66
N GLU A 183 -38.70 31.07 25.94
CA GLU A 183 -38.83 31.61 27.29
C GLU A 183 -40.29 31.67 27.77
N ASP A 184 -41.28 31.69 26.87
CA ASP A 184 -42.70 31.88 27.20
C ASP A 184 -43.58 30.73 26.66
N ILE A 185 -43.26 29.49 27.06
CA ILE A 185 -44.08 28.32 26.71
C ILE A 185 -45.36 28.34 27.58
N PRO A 186 -46.56 28.51 26.99
CA PRO A 186 -47.79 28.62 27.76
C PRO A 186 -48.08 27.30 28.49
N GLN A 187 -48.45 27.38 29.78
CA GLN A 187 -48.88 26.22 30.53
C GLN A 187 -50.23 25.71 30.01
N TYR A 188 -50.32 24.41 29.73
CA TYR A 188 -51.55 23.77 29.26
C TYR A 188 -52.26 23.03 30.40
N SER A 189 -53.55 23.33 30.62
CA SER A 189 -54.41 22.51 31.48
C SER A 189 -54.89 21.25 30.72
N LEU A 190 -55.23 20.18 31.44
CA LEU A 190 -55.74 18.93 30.84
C LEU A 190 -56.90 19.16 29.86
N PHE A 191 -57.82 20.06 30.17
CA PHE A 191 -58.91 20.43 29.27
C PHE A 191 -58.41 21.15 28.01
N ARG A 192 -57.45 22.06 28.15
CA ARG A 192 -56.86 22.78 27.02
C ARG A 192 -56.13 21.82 26.09
N VAL A 193 -55.39 20.84 26.63
CA VAL A 193 -54.75 19.78 25.83
C VAL A 193 -55.79 18.99 25.03
N MET A 194 -56.87 18.54 25.65
CA MET A 194 -57.94 17.81 24.96
C MET A 194 -58.58 18.63 23.83
N ARG A 195 -58.78 19.93 24.06
CA ARG A 195 -59.29 20.85 23.04
C ARG A 195 -58.29 21.05 21.88
N GLU A 196 -57.01 21.20 22.20
CA GLU A 196 -55.93 21.34 21.21
C GLU A 196 -55.76 20.07 20.37
N MET A 197 -55.82 18.88 20.97
CA MET A 197 -55.80 17.60 20.25
C MET A 197 -56.95 17.44 19.27
N ASN A 198 -58.09 18.10 19.52
CA ASN A 198 -59.25 18.05 18.64
C ASN A 198 -59.11 18.97 17.41
N LYS A 199 -58.11 19.86 17.37
CA LYS A 199 -57.89 20.75 16.22
C LYS A 199 -57.50 19.96 14.96
N PRO A 200 -57.90 20.43 13.75
CA PRO A 200 -57.61 19.74 12.49
C PRO A 200 -56.12 19.47 12.26
N GLU A 201 -55.25 20.40 12.66
CA GLU A 201 -53.80 20.30 12.49
C GLU A 201 -53.22 19.18 13.37
N MET A 202 -53.62 19.13 14.65
CA MET A 202 -53.13 18.11 15.59
C MET A 202 -53.65 16.71 15.23
N LYS A 203 -54.88 16.59 14.76
CA LYS A 203 -55.40 15.31 14.23
C LYS A 203 -54.61 14.82 13.02
N LYS A 204 -54.23 15.73 12.10
CA LYS A 204 -53.36 15.39 10.97
C LYS A 204 -51.98 14.93 11.43
N ALA A 205 -51.39 15.62 12.41
CA ALA A 205 -50.09 15.23 12.98
C ALA A 205 -50.14 13.85 13.66
N LEU A 206 -51.18 13.58 14.47
CA LEU A 206 -51.40 12.26 15.07
C LEU A 206 -51.64 11.18 14.01
N GLY A 207 -52.41 11.48 12.95
CA GLY A 207 -52.63 10.57 11.84
C GLY A 207 -51.36 10.26 11.05
N PHE A 208 -50.50 11.26 10.84
CA PHE A 208 -49.16 11.08 10.28
C PHE A 208 -48.32 10.15 11.17
N LEU A 209 -48.26 10.41 12.47
CA LEU A 209 -47.50 9.60 13.42
C LEU A 209 -47.98 8.13 13.43
N VAL A 210 -49.29 7.90 13.44
CA VAL A 210 -49.87 6.55 13.34
C VAL A 210 -49.49 5.88 12.02
N THR A 211 -49.54 6.61 10.90
CA THR A 211 -49.20 6.08 9.58
C THR A 211 -47.71 5.74 9.49
N PHE A 212 -46.85 6.60 10.02
CA PHE A 212 -45.41 6.41 10.09
C PHE A 212 -45.06 5.16 10.90
N MET A 213 -45.61 5.01 12.12
CA MET A 213 -45.40 3.83 12.97
C MET A 213 -45.90 2.53 12.30
N ARG A 214 -47.00 2.61 11.54
CA ARG A 214 -47.52 1.46 10.79
C ARG A 214 -46.59 1.04 9.64
N ASN A 215 -45.91 1.98 9.00
CA ASN A 215 -44.99 1.70 7.91
C ASN A 215 -43.66 1.13 8.44
N LEU A 216 -43.11 1.71 9.53
CA LEU A 216 -41.92 1.17 10.20
C LEU A 216 -42.10 -0.30 10.60
N SER A 217 -43.22 -0.62 11.25
CA SER A 217 -43.53 -2.00 11.67
C SER A 217 -43.91 -2.96 10.52
N ARG A 218 -43.99 -2.48 9.27
CA ARG A 218 -44.20 -3.33 8.08
C ARG A 218 -42.88 -3.70 7.42
N ASP A 219 -41.91 -2.81 7.39
CA ASP A 219 -40.57 -3.10 6.86
C ASP A 219 -39.83 -4.14 7.72
N GLU A 220 -40.01 -4.11 9.05
CA GLU A 220 -39.44 -5.14 9.95
C GLU A 220 -40.01 -6.55 9.77
N ARG A 221 -41.12 -6.71 9.04
CA ARG A 221 -41.74 -8.02 8.74
C ARG A 221 -41.32 -8.60 7.39
N HIS A 222 -40.54 -7.87 6.60
CA HIS A 222 -40.09 -8.25 5.27
C HIS A 222 -38.56 -8.21 5.08
N SER A 223 -37.79 -7.96 6.15
CA SER A 223 -36.35 -8.27 6.27
C SER A 223 -36.15 -9.52 7.10
#